data_AF-A0A7W5WV41-F1
#
_entry.id   AF-A0A7W5WV41-F1
#
_cell.length_a   1.000
_cell.length_b   1.000
_cell.length_c   1.000
_cell.angle_alpha   90.00
_cell.angle_beta   90.00
_cell.angle_gamma   90.00
#
_symmetry.space_group_name_H-M   'P 1'
#
loop_
_entity.id
_entity.type
_entity.pdbx_description
1 polymer ?
#
loop_
_entity_poly.entity_id
_entity_poly.type
_entity_poly.pdbx_seq_one_letter_code
_entity_poly.pdbx_strand_id
1 'polypeptide(L)'
;MTHSIRRTLLAGVFASTLVIIPGTAFAQSARSDTAPPPPPPPATKMAPAKAAPDMQAVLDALAGLGGKPIETLTPAEARQQPSAADGAKAVMAQKGMPTTPDASVTTQDMPYGSDAKQFARVYKPASAANAKGLPVVVYYHGGGWVIADVATYDAAPRAMAKALNAIVVSVEYRHAPEFKFPAQHDDAAAAYRWTLANAAAWGGNPAKIAVAGESAGGNLAVATAIYARDNRLTAPLHIVSVYPIANSSKTLPSRRDSANAKPLNGAMLPWFGYYYQTSKADAQDPRLNLVGANLRGLPPTTIINAQIDPLRSDGETLAAAMRAAGDKVEQRTFPGVTHEFFGMGTIMRGAKDANDLAVARLKAAFAMAPAKR
;
A
#
# COMPACT_ATOMS: atom_id res chain seq x y z
N MET A 1 -48.13 -71.85 -27.82
CA MET A 1 -46.89 -71.41 -28.47
C MET A 1 -46.55 -70.02 -27.97
N THR A 2 -45.65 -69.98 -27.00
CA THR A 2 -45.09 -68.79 -26.34
C THR A 2 -43.67 -68.62 -26.83
N HIS A 3 -43.23 -67.40 -27.19
CA HIS A 3 -41.82 -66.97 -27.11
C HIS A 3 -41.76 -65.44 -27.05
N SER A 4 -41.41 -64.92 -25.88
CA SER A 4 -41.02 -63.53 -25.62
C SER A 4 -39.51 -63.54 -25.34
N ILE A 5 -38.73 -62.92 -26.22
CA ILE A 5 -37.25 -62.89 -26.14
C ILE A 5 -36.81 -61.70 -25.29
N ARG A 6 -36.14 -62.02 -24.17
CA ARG A 6 -35.39 -61.10 -23.31
C ARG A 6 -34.14 -60.61 -24.05
N ARG A 7 -33.88 -59.30 -24.05
CA ARG A 7 -32.57 -58.72 -24.42
C ARG A 7 -31.82 -58.31 -23.17
N THR A 8 -30.62 -58.89 -23.04
CA THR A 8 -29.61 -58.68 -22.00
C THR A 8 -28.97 -57.30 -22.16
N LEU A 9 -28.95 -56.48 -21.11
CA LEU A 9 -28.08 -55.29 -21.01
C LEU A 9 -26.75 -55.71 -20.37
N LEU A 10 -25.66 -55.63 -21.15
CA LEU A 10 -24.30 -55.66 -20.61
C LEU A 10 -23.94 -54.26 -20.09
N ALA A 11 -23.50 -54.20 -18.84
CA ALA A 11 -22.88 -53.03 -18.23
C ALA A 11 -21.47 -52.81 -18.81
N GLY A 12 -21.28 -51.69 -19.49
CA GLY A 12 -19.96 -51.21 -19.92
C GLY A 12 -19.34 -50.33 -18.85
N VAL A 13 -18.26 -50.81 -18.21
CA VAL A 13 -17.41 -50.02 -17.32
C VAL A 13 -16.49 -49.15 -18.18
N PHE A 14 -16.77 -47.84 -18.26
CA PHE A 14 -15.84 -46.88 -18.83
C PHE A 14 -14.82 -46.48 -17.76
N ALA A 15 -13.67 -47.16 -17.75
CA ALA A 15 -12.49 -46.71 -17.02
C ALA A 15 -11.91 -45.47 -17.73
N SER A 16 -12.27 -44.29 -17.24
CA SER A 16 -11.67 -43.03 -17.70
C SER A 16 -10.27 -42.91 -17.11
N THR A 17 -9.26 -43.15 -17.93
CA THR A 17 -7.85 -42.94 -17.58
C THR A 17 -7.61 -41.44 -17.50
N LEU A 18 -7.57 -40.90 -16.27
CA LEU A 18 -7.20 -39.52 -15.99
C LEU A 18 -5.70 -39.37 -16.31
N VAL A 19 -5.38 -38.81 -17.47
CA VAL A 19 -4.01 -38.38 -17.77
C VAL A 19 -3.74 -37.13 -16.93
N ILE A 20 -3.09 -37.34 -15.78
CA ILE A 20 -2.49 -36.26 -15.01
C ILE A 20 -1.30 -35.77 -15.82
N ILE A 21 -1.46 -34.66 -16.53
CA ILE A 21 -0.34 -33.91 -17.07
C ILE A 21 0.29 -33.20 -15.87
N PRO A 22 1.53 -33.52 -15.45
CA PRO A 22 2.20 -32.71 -14.45
C PRO A 22 2.43 -31.34 -15.10
N GLY A 23 1.76 -30.33 -14.56
CA GLY A 23 2.04 -28.95 -14.91
C GLY A 23 3.52 -28.70 -14.70
N THR A 24 4.23 -28.44 -15.78
CA THR A 24 5.60 -27.94 -15.73
C THR A 24 5.55 -26.63 -14.97
N ALA A 25 5.95 -26.67 -13.71
CA ALA A 25 6.31 -25.47 -12.97
C ALA A 25 7.39 -24.77 -13.80
N PHE A 26 7.04 -23.67 -14.46
CA PHE A 26 8.07 -22.75 -14.93
C PHE A 26 8.79 -22.29 -13.68
N ALA A 27 9.99 -22.82 -13.47
CA ALA A 27 10.90 -22.33 -12.46
C ALA A 27 11.17 -20.85 -12.80
N GLN A 28 10.43 -19.95 -12.17
CA GLN A 28 10.88 -18.58 -12.01
C GLN A 28 12.22 -18.70 -11.30
N SER A 29 13.31 -18.29 -11.96
CA SER A 29 14.51 -17.92 -11.21
C SER A 29 14.15 -16.64 -10.44
N ALA A 30 13.45 -16.83 -9.33
CA ALA A 30 13.18 -15.80 -8.35
C ALA A 30 14.52 -15.47 -7.71
N ARG A 31 14.94 -14.20 -7.81
CA ARG A 31 16.07 -13.71 -7.02
C ARG A 31 15.73 -13.98 -5.56
N SER A 32 16.60 -14.65 -4.81
CA SER A 32 16.42 -14.77 -3.35
C SER A 32 16.54 -13.38 -2.70
N ASP A 33 15.97 -13.25 -1.51
CA ASP A 33 16.17 -12.15 -0.57
C ASP A 33 17.64 -11.92 -0.16
N THR A 34 18.54 -12.85 -0.48
CA THR A 34 20.00 -12.74 -0.32
C THR A 34 20.73 -12.44 -1.64
N ALA A 35 20.02 -12.31 -2.76
CA ALA A 35 20.63 -12.01 -4.05
C ALA A 35 21.29 -10.62 -4.00
N PRO A 36 22.55 -10.47 -4.48
CA PRO A 36 23.24 -9.18 -4.46
C PRO A 36 22.47 -8.07 -5.17
N PRO A 37 22.53 -6.83 -4.65
CA PRO A 37 21.89 -5.69 -5.29
C PRO A 37 22.56 -5.38 -6.63
N PRO A 38 21.82 -4.79 -7.59
CA PRO A 38 22.43 -4.23 -8.78
C PRO A 38 23.38 -3.08 -8.37
N PRO A 39 24.44 -2.79 -9.14
CA PRO A 39 25.28 -1.63 -8.89
C PRO A 39 24.41 -0.36 -8.84
N PRO A 40 24.59 0.50 -7.82
CA PRO A 40 23.82 1.73 -7.72
C PRO A 40 24.16 2.65 -8.90
N PRO A 41 23.19 3.44 -9.40
CA PRO A 41 23.47 4.44 -10.42
C PRO A 41 24.50 5.47 -9.91
N PRO A 42 25.21 6.16 -10.82
CA PRO A 42 26.13 7.22 -10.43
C PRO A 42 25.46 8.28 -9.56
N ALA A 43 26.19 8.74 -8.54
CA ALA A 43 25.70 9.80 -7.67
C ALA A 43 25.40 11.08 -8.48
N THR A 44 24.22 11.65 -8.26
CA THR A 44 23.86 12.94 -8.85
C THR A 44 24.49 14.10 -8.08
N LYS A 45 24.93 15.16 -8.76
CA LYS A 45 25.48 16.37 -8.10
C LYS A 45 24.42 17.36 -7.59
N MET A 46 23.13 17.03 -7.71
CA MET A 46 22.02 17.93 -7.37
C MET A 46 21.75 17.90 -5.86
N ALA A 47 21.75 19.06 -5.19
CA ALA A 47 21.25 19.14 -3.82
C ALA A 47 19.71 19.14 -3.81
N PRO A 48 19.06 18.35 -2.93
CA PRO A 48 17.61 18.45 -2.76
C PRO A 48 17.23 19.81 -2.15
N ALA A 49 15.95 20.18 -2.25
CA ALA A 49 15.44 21.33 -1.53
C ALA A 49 15.63 21.16 -0.01
N LYS A 50 15.77 22.27 0.71
CA LYS A 50 15.93 22.26 2.17
C LYS A 50 14.64 21.81 2.85
N ALA A 51 14.75 20.81 3.72
CA ALA A 51 13.63 20.35 4.55
C ALA A 51 13.22 21.40 5.59
N ALA A 52 11.95 21.39 5.99
CA ALA A 52 11.47 22.15 7.13
C ALA A 52 12.20 21.71 8.41
N PRO A 53 12.36 22.58 9.43
CA PRO A 53 13.17 22.24 10.63
C PRO A 53 12.74 20.97 11.37
N ASP A 54 11.44 20.71 11.44
CA ASP A 54 10.87 19.50 12.05
C ASP A 54 11.14 18.24 11.23
N MET A 55 11.03 18.31 9.90
CA MET A 55 11.46 17.25 8.99
C MET A 55 12.98 17.02 9.05
N GLN A 56 13.77 18.09 9.08
CA GLN A 56 15.23 17.99 9.16
C GLN A 56 15.67 17.28 10.45
N ALA A 57 15.04 17.57 11.58
CA ALA A 57 15.32 16.87 12.84
C ALA A 57 15.11 15.35 12.73
N VAL A 58 14.08 14.90 11.99
CA VAL A 58 13.85 13.48 11.75
C VAL A 58 14.92 12.89 10.83
N LEU A 59 15.32 13.61 9.77
CA LEU A 59 16.39 13.17 8.87
C LEU A 59 17.74 13.06 9.60
N ASP A 60 18.07 14.03 10.46
CA ASP A 60 19.29 14.02 11.26
C ASP A 60 19.28 12.88 12.28
N ALA A 61 18.15 12.67 12.96
CA ALA A 61 17.98 11.55 13.88
C ALA A 61 18.11 10.20 13.17
N LEU A 62 17.47 10.04 11.99
CA LEU A 62 17.60 8.83 11.17
C LEU A 62 19.04 8.58 10.74
N ALA A 63 19.75 9.62 10.27
CA ALA A 63 21.16 9.50 9.91
C ALA A 63 22.02 9.09 11.11
N GLY A 64 21.71 9.61 12.31
CA GLY A 64 22.36 9.24 13.57
C GLY A 64 22.18 7.77 13.99
N LEU A 65 21.18 7.06 13.45
CA LEU A 65 20.98 5.63 13.68
C LEU A 65 21.95 4.75 12.87
N GLY A 66 22.75 5.33 11.97
CA GLY A 66 23.83 4.61 11.28
C GLY A 66 23.38 3.58 10.25
N GLY A 67 22.15 3.73 9.72
CA GLY A 67 21.64 2.86 8.65
C GLY A 67 22.48 2.95 7.38
N LYS A 68 22.65 1.82 6.70
CA LYS A 68 23.36 1.76 5.42
C LYS A 68 22.40 2.11 4.26
N PRO A 69 22.89 2.69 3.14
CA PRO A 69 22.06 2.93 1.96
C PRO A 69 21.46 1.62 1.45
N ILE A 70 20.13 1.51 1.39
CA ILE A 70 19.49 0.23 1.08
C ILE A 70 19.82 -0.26 -0.33
N GLU A 71 20.11 0.67 -1.26
CA GLU A 71 20.51 0.36 -2.63
C GLU A 71 21.83 -0.43 -2.73
N THR A 72 22.60 -0.53 -1.63
CA THR A 72 23.81 -1.34 -1.52
C THR A 72 23.62 -2.65 -0.75
N LEU A 73 22.39 -2.97 -0.35
CA LEU A 73 22.07 -4.11 0.51
C LEU A 73 21.22 -5.16 -0.22
N THR A 74 21.28 -6.39 0.29
CA THR A 74 20.27 -7.41 -0.03
C THR A 74 18.92 -7.05 0.64
N PRO A 75 17.78 -7.56 0.15
CA PRO A 75 16.48 -7.36 0.80
C PRO A 75 16.46 -7.79 2.27
N ALA A 76 17.09 -8.93 2.60
CA ALA A 76 17.19 -9.41 3.97
C ALA A 76 17.88 -8.38 4.89
N GLU A 77 19.01 -7.80 4.45
CA GLU A 77 19.72 -6.75 5.20
C GLU A 77 18.98 -5.41 5.21
N ALA A 78 18.33 -5.05 4.10
CA ALA A 78 17.57 -3.81 3.96
C ALA A 78 16.38 -3.76 4.94
N ARG A 79 15.72 -4.90 5.17
CA ARG A 79 14.62 -5.04 6.15
C ARG A 79 15.05 -4.85 7.61
N GLN A 80 16.35 -4.92 7.90
CA GLN A 80 16.90 -4.69 9.24
C GLN A 80 17.40 -3.25 9.44
N GLN A 81 17.34 -2.40 8.41
CA GLN A 81 17.82 -1.02 8.53
C GLN A 81 16.82 -0.15 9.31
N PRO A 82 17.30 0.87 10.04
CA PRO A 82 16.44 1.86 10.65
C PRO A 82 15.51 2.54 9.64
N SER A 83 14.24 2.69 10.02
CA SER A 83 13.22 3.32 9.22
C SER A 83 13.04 4.81 9.58
N ALA A 84 12.33 5.55 8.73
CA ALA A 84 11.94 6.92 9.05
C ALA A 84 11.07 7.00 10.33
N ALA A 85 10.30 5.95 10.63
CA ALA A 85 9.55 5.84 11.87
C ALA A 85 10.47 5.73 13.10
N ASP A 86 11.64 5.09 12.98
CA ASP A 86 12.63 5.04 14.06
C ASP A 86 13.31 6.39 14.27
N GLY A 87 13.61 7.12 13.19
CA GLY A 87 14.05 8.52 13.26
C GLY A 87 13.02 9.40 13.97
N ALA A 88 11.73 9.25 13.65
CA ALA A 88 10.66 9.97 14.32
C ALA A 88 10.56 9.62 15.82
N LYS A 89 10.65 8.33 16.18
CA LYS A 89 10.69 7.87 17.58
C LYS A 89 11.88 8.45 18.33
N ALA A 90 13.05 8.54 17.71
CA ALA A 90 14.24 9.14 18.31
C ALA A 90 14.02 10.64 18.62
N VAL A 91 13.43 11.39 17.69
CA VAL A 91 13.05 12.80 17.94
C VAL A 91 12.01 12.92 19.05
N MET A 92 11.00 12.04 19.08
CA MET A 92 10.01 12.01 20.15
C MET A 92 10.66 11.77 21.53
N ALA A 93 11.57 10.79 21.62
CA ALA A 93 12.30 10.50 22.85
C ALA A 93 13.15 11.69 23.32
N GLN A 94 13.86 12.35 22.41
CA GLN A 94 14.63 13.57 22.71
C GLN A 94 13.77 14.72 23.25
N LYS A 95 12.49 14.79 22.84
CA LYS A 95 11.51 15.76 23.32
C LYS A 95 10.74 15.32 24.58
N GLY A 96 11.08 14.17 25.16
CA GLY A 96 10.36 13.60 26.30
C GLY A 96 8.91 13.18 25.98
N MET A 97 8.61 12.92 24.70
CA MET A 97 7.29 12.48 24.25
C MET A 97 7.15 10.96 24.34
N PRO A 98 5.96 10.42 24.63
CA PRO A 98 5.73 8.97 24.60
C PRO A 98 5.99 8.38 23.21
N THR A 99 6.82 7.35 23.12
CA THR A 99 7.10 6.61 21.87
C THR A 99 6.27 5.34 21.72
N THR A 100 5.50 4.99 22.77
CA THR A 100 4.59 3.86 22.75
C THR A 100 3.32 4.18 21.96
N PRO A 101 2.69 3.16 21.33
CA PRO A 101 1.43 3.36 20.62
C PRO A 101 0.31 3.89 21.54
N ASP A 102 -0.55 4.75 21.00
CA ASP A 102 -1.71 5.30 21.71
C ASP A 102 -2.68 4.18 22.11
N ALA A 103 -2.85 3.97 23.42
CA ALA A 103 -3.68 2.94 24.02
C ALA A 103 -5.20 3.16 23.83
N SER A 104 -5.61 4.35 23.37
CA SER A 104 -7.01 4.61 22.99
C SER A 104 -7.44 3.92 21.69
N VAL A 105 -6.52 3.23 21.02
CA VAL A 105 -6.79 2.38 19.85
C VAL A 105 -6.24 0.99 20.12
N THR A 106 -7.10 -0.03 20.07
CA THR A 106 -6.67 -1.42 20.20
C THR A 106 -6.35 -2.01 18.83
N THR A 107 -5.50 -3.04 18.81
CA THR A 107 -5.12 -3.74 17.59
C THR A 107 -5.30 -5.24 17.73
N GLN A 108 -5.72 -5.90 16.64
CA GLN A 108 -5.79 -7.35 16.53
C GLN A 108 -5.31 -7.79 15.14
N ASP A 109 -4.44 -8.77 15.06
CA ASP A 109 -4.02 -9.34 13.77
C ASP A 109 -5.01 -10.46 13.36
N MET A 110 -5.50 -10.41 12.13
CA MET A 110 -6.49 -11.35 11.58
C MET A 110 -6.05 -11.85 10.20
N PRO A 111 -6.03 -13.17 9.96
CA PRO A 111 -5.67 -13.70 8.65
C PRO A 111 -6.76 -13.41 7.61
N TYR A 112 -6.34 -13.02 6.41
CA TYR A 112 -7.21 -12.95 5.22
C TYR A 112 -6.83 -13.95 4.14
N GLY A 113 -5.70 -14.64 4.28
CA GLY A 113 -5.20 -15.69 3.40
C GLY A 113 -4.47 -16.79 4.17
N SER A 114 -3.89 -17.74 3.44
CA SER A 114 -3.22 -18.91 4.01
C SER A 114 -1.72 -18.71 4.25
N ASP A 115 -1.11 -17.74 3.56
CA ASP A 115 0.29 -17.39 3.79
C ASP A 115 0.44 -16.60 5.10
N ALA A 116 1.55 -16.79 5.82
CA ALA A 116 1.81 -16.10 7.09
C ALA A 116 1.89 -14.56 6.93
N LYS A 117 2.16 -14.06 5.73
CA LYS A 117 2.13 -12.63 5.39
C LYS A 117 0.76 -12.12 4.95
N GLN A 118 -0.23 -12.98 4.80
CA GLN A 118 -1.59 -12.60 4.41
C GLN A 118 -2.49 -12.38 5.64
N PHE A 119 -2.12 -11.39 6.46
CA PHE A 119 -2.92 -10.95 7.60
C PHE A 119 -3.13 -9.43 7.59
N ALA A 120 -4.18 -8.97 8.27
CA ALA A 120 -4.41 -7.55 8.50
C ALA A 120 -4.34 -7.24 9.99
N ARG A 121 -3.63 -6.17 10.35
CA ARG A 121 -3.73 -5.54 11.66
C ARG A 121 -4.95 -4.62 11.69
N VAL A 122 -5.93 -5.03 12.47
CA VAL A 122 -7.20 -4.34 12.68
C VAL A 122 -7.07 -3.35 13.81
N TYR A 123 -7.22 -2.06 13.51
CA TYR A 123 -7.26 -0.97 14.48
C TYR A 123 -8.70 -0.62 14.81
N LYS A 124 -9.02 -0.54 16.11
CA LYS A 124 -10.35 -0.13 16.58
C LYS A 124 -10.23 0.90 17.71
N PRO A 125 -10.94 2.04 17.66
CA PRO A 125 -11.00 2.98 18.77
C PRO A 125 -11.59 2.30 20.00
N ALA A 126 -10.92 2.41 21.15
CA ALA A 126 -11.36 1.79 22.40
C ALA A 126 -12.73 2.31 22.84
N SER A 127 -13.02 3.60 22.60
CA SER A 127 -14.34 4.21 22.83
C SER A 127 -15.47 3.61 21.99
N ALA A 128 -15.14 2.93 20.89
CA ALA A 128 -16.07 2.31 19.96
C ALA A 128 -15.95 0.77 19.95
N ALA A 129 -15.35 0.17 20.98
CA ALA A 129 -15.10 -1.27 21.07
C ALA A 129 -16.35 -2.13 20.78
N ASN A 130 -17.53 -1.70 21.25
CA ASN A 130 -18.81 -2.38 21.05
C ASN A 130 -19.70 -1.74 19.97
N ALA A 131 -19.25 -0.67 19.32
CA ALA A 131 -20.02 -0.01 18.28
C ALA A 131 -20.14 -0.88 17.02
N LYS A 132 -21.28 -0.75 16.34
CA LYS A 132 -21.58 -1.42 15.07
C LYS A 132 -21.80 -0.39 13.97
N GLY A 133 -21.57 -0.82 12.73
CA GLY A 133 -21.77 0.03 11.56
C GLY A 133 -20.71 1.12 11.40
N LEU A 134 -19.53 0.96 12.03
CA LEU A 134 -18.42 1.89 11.91
C LEU A 134 -17.92 1.96 10.46
N PRO A 135 -17.49 3.14 9.97
CA PRO A 135 -16.74 3.21 8.72
C PRO A 135 -15.48 2.35 8.78
N VAL A 136 -15.02 1.90 7.62
CA VAL A 136 -13.84 1.06 7.49
C VAL A 136 -12.86 1.71 6.51
N VAL A 137 -11.59 1.76 6.86
CA VAL A 137 -10.51 2.13 5.93
C VAL A 137 -9.63 0.90 5.73
N VAL A 138 -9.49 0.41 4.50
CA VAL A 138 -8.47 -0.59 4.18
C VAL A 138 -7.18 0.15 3.85
N TYR A 139 -6.12 -0.14 4.60
CA TYR A 139 -4.86 0.59 4.57
C TYR A 139 -3.74 -0.30 4.03
N TYR A 140 -2.96 0.23 3.09
CA TYR A 140 -1.82 -0.47 2.52
C TYR A 140 -0.53 0.28 2.87
N HIS A 141 0.39 -0.40 3.56
CA HIS A 141 1.67 0.19 3.94
C HIS A 141 2.61 0.36 2.73
N GLY A 142 3.60 1.24 2.85
CA GLY A 142 4.64 1.47 1.85
C GLY A 142 5.79 0.46 1.93
N GLY A 143 7.01 0.89 1.59
CA GLY A 143 8.20 0.03 1.59
C GLY A 143 8.54 -0.62 0.24
N GLY A 144 8.07 -0.03 -0.87
CA GLY A 144 8.45 -0.45 -2.23
C GLY A 144 8.16 -1.92 -2.54
N TRP A 145 7.20 -2.53 -1.83
CA TRP A 145 6.84 -3.95 -1.87
C TRP A 145 7.94 -4.93 -1.41
N VAL A 146 9.05 -4.43 -0.86
CA VAL A 146 10.24 -5.24 -0.50
C VAL A 146 10.56 -5.14 1.00
N ILE A 147 10.38 -3.97 1.61
CA ILE A 147 10.73 -3.67 3.01
C ILE A 147 9.53 -3.17 3.80
N ALA A 148 9.74 -2.89 5.09
CA ALA A 148 8.74 -2.43 6.05
C ALA A 148 7.62 -3.45 6.26
N ASP A 149 6.67 -3.11 7.12
CA ASP A 149 5.53 -3.95 7.52
C ASP A 149 4.46 -3.08 8.20
N VAL A 150 3.38 -3.72 8.65
CA VAL A 150 2.32 -3.06 9.43
C VAL A 150 2.80 -2.42 10.73
N ALA A 151 3.94 -2.86 11.31
CA ALA A 151 4.48 -2.28 12.54
C ALA A 151 5.26 -0.98 12.26
N THR A 152 5.99 -0.93 11.14
CA THR A 152 6.70 0.26 10.66
C THR A 152 5.73 1.41 10.39
N TYR A 153 4.58 1.10 9.81
CA TYR A 153 3.54 2.06 9.42
C TYR A 153 2.43 2.26 10.46
N ASP A 154 2.60 1.80 11.71
CA ASP A 154 1.52 1.78 12.73
C ASP A 154 0.87 3.16 12.99
N ALA A 155 1.66 4.24 12.91
CA ALA A 155 1.24 5.58 13.33
C ALA A 155 0.04 6.12 12.53
N ALA A 156 0.05 5.97 11.20
CA ALA A 156 -0.99 6.55 10.34
C ALA A 156 -2.35 5.82 10.43
N PRO A 157 -2.44 4.47 10.31
CA PRO A 157 -3.67 3.72 10.57
C PRO A 157 -4.25 3.99 11.95
N ARG A 158 -3.39 4.08 12.98
CA ARG A 158 -3.82 4.37 14.36
C ARG A 158 -4.40 5.77 14.49
N ALA A 159 -3.73 6.78 13.93
CA ALA A 159 -4.22 8.16 13.93
C ALA A 159 -5.54 8.28 13.16
N MET A 160 -5.66 7.61 12.00
CA MET A 160 -6.91 7.56 11.22
C MET A 160 -8.04 6.91 12.01
N ALA A 161 -7.81 5.74 12.63
CA ALA A 161 -8.82 5.04 13.43
C ALA A 161 -9.41 5.97 14.50
N LYS A 162 -8.53 6.63 15.26
CA LYS A 162 -8.90 7.58 16.30
C LYS A 162 -9.66 8.79 15.75
N ALA A 163 -9.13 9.45 14.73
CA ALA A 163 -9.67 10.71 14.21
C ALA A 163 -11.00 10.54 13.47
N LEU A 164 -11.23 9.38 12.86
CA LEU A 164 -12.44 9.04 12.10
C LEU A 164 -13.49 8.34 12.93
N ASN A 165 -13.14 7.86 14.13
CA ASN A 165 -13.93 6.86 14.85
C ASN A 165 -14.29 5.68 13.93
N ALA A 166 -13.28 5.15 13.25
CA ALA A 166 -13.42 4.13 12.21
C ALA A 166 -12.53 2.92 12.52
N ILE A 167 -12.91 1.78 11.94
CA ILE A 167 -12.03 0.62 11.90
C ILE A 167 -11.01 0.82 10.78
N VAL A 168 -9.73 0.57 11.05
CA VAL A 168 -8.70 0.57 10.00
C VAL A 168 -8.13 -0.83 9.86
N VAL A 169 -8.09 -1.34 8.64
CA VAL A 169 -7.62 -2.69 8.27
C VAL A 169 -6.27 -2.51 7.60
N SER A 170 -5.19 -2.49 8.38
CA SER A 170 -3.83 -2.35 7.85
C SER A 170 -3.34 -3.69 7.33
N VAL A 171 -3.21 -3.79 6.02
CA VAL A 171 -2.93 -5.04 5.31
C VAL A 171 -1.42 -5.28 5.30
N GLU A 172 -0.97 -6.35 5.94
CA GLU A 172 0.32 -6.97 5.59
C GLU A 172 0.11 -7.77 4.31
N TYR A 173 1.07 -7.72 3.40
CA TYR A 173 1.03 -8.48 2.16
C TYR A 173 2.37 -9.18 1.92
N ARG A 174 2.42 -10.17 1.02
CA ARG A 174 3.66 -10.88 0.72
C ARG A 174 4.70 -9.94 0.10
N HIS A 175 5.98 -10.08 0.45
CA HIS A 175 7.04 -9.19 -0.04
C HIS A 175 7.86 -9.80 -1.17
N ALA A 176 8.37 -8.93 -2.02
CA ALA A 176 9.40 -9.26 -2.97
C ALA A 176 10.78 -9.29 -2.27
N PRO A 177 11.74 -10.08 -2.78
CA PRO A 177 11.67 -10.84 -4.03
C PRO A 177 11.10 -12.26 -3.91
N GLU A 178 10.75 -12.72 -2.70
CA GLU A 178 10.15 -14.04 -2.46
C GLU A 178 8.83 -14.20 -3.21
N PHE A 179 8.04 -13.13 -3.22
CA PHE A 179 6.82 -13.02 -4.00
C PHE A 179 6.88 -11.76 -4.86
N LYS A 180 7.20 -11.93 -6.13
CA LYS A 180 7.30 -10.82 -7.09
C LYS A 180 5.93 -10.34 -7.56
N PHE A 181 5.93 -9.23 -8.29
CA PHE A 181 4.74 -8.77 -9.02
C PHE A 181 4.10 -9.93 -9.82
N PRO A 182 2.78 -10.16 -9.71
CA PRO A 182 1.76 -9.29 -9.09
C PRO A 182 1.28 -9.68 -7.68
N ALA A 183 2.05 -10.45 -6.90
CA ALA A 183 1.57 -11.03 -5.64
C ALA A 183 0.95 -10.02 -4.66
N GLN A 184 1.53 -8.82 -4.54
CA GLN A 184 1.09 -7.75 -3.64
C GLN A 184 -0.24 -7.15 -4.07
N HIS A 185 -0.46 -7.00 -5.39
CA HIS A 185 -1.72 -6.54 -5.94
C HIS A 185 -2.83 -7.56 -5.72
N ASP A 186 -2.50 -8.84 -5.90
CA ASP A 186 -3.42 -9.94 -5.65
C ASP A 186 -3.80 -10.04 -4.16
N ASP A 187 -2.82 -9.85 -3.26
CA ASP A 187 -3.00 -9.81 -1.81
C ASP A 187 -3.84 -8.60 -1.38
N ALA A 188 -3.57 -7.41 -1.92
CA ALA A 188 -4.36 -6.20 -1.64
C ALA A 188 -5.83 -6.36 -2.06
N ALA A 189 -6.07 -6.96 -3.23
CA ALA A 189 -7.41 -7.29 -3.71
C ALA A 189 -8.08 -8.37 -2.85
N ALA A 190 -7.34 -9.38 -2.41
CA ALA A 190 -7.84 -10.43 -1.50
C ALA A 190 -8.25 -9.85 -0.15
N ALA A 191 -7.41 -9.00 0.46
CA ALA A 191 -7.71 -8.31 1.71
C ALA A 191 -8.94 -7.39 1.59
N TYR A 192 -9.12 -6.72 0.44
CA TYR A 192 -10.31 -5.92 0.17
C TYR A 192 -11.59 -6.77 0.13
N ARG A 193 -11.58 -7.89 -0.62
CA ARG A 193 -12.70 -8.84 -0.66
C ARG A 193 -12.99 -9.43 0.73
N TRP A 194 -11.95 -9.81 1.46
CA TRP A 194 -12.06 -10.30 2.82
C TRP A 194 -12.70 -9.26 3.74
N THR A 195 -12.32 -7.99 3.62
CA THR A 195 -12.91 -6.90 4.41
C THR A 195 -14.39 -6.72 4.09
N LEU A 196 -14.77 -6.71 2.81
CA LEU A 196 -16.17 -6.62 2.39
C LEU A 196 -17.03 -7.74 2.98
N ALA A 197 -16.50 -8.98 3.00
CA ALA A 197 -17.20 -10.14 3.52
C ALA A 197 -17.30 -10.15 5.06
N ASN A 198 -16.26 -9.66 5.75
CA ASN A 198 -16.12 -9.89 7.19
C ASN A 198 -16.38 -8.65 8.06
N ALA A 199 -16.26 -7.42 7.54
CA ALA A 199 -16.28 -6.17 8.34
C ALA A 199 -17.44 -6.11 9.35
N ALA A 200 -18.63 -6.57 8.96
CA ALA A 200 -19.81 -6.59 9.82
C ALA A 200 -19.62 -7.39 11.11
N ALA A 201 -18.88 -8.50 11.06
CA ALA A 201 -18.67 -9.39 12.20
C ALA A 201 -17.87 -8.75 13.35
N TRP A 202 -17.09 -7.70 13.06
CA TRP A 202 -16.24 -6.99 14.03
C TRP A 202 -16.64 -5.52 14.20
N GLY A 203 -17.83 -5.16 13.72
CA GLY A 203 -18.49 -3.86 13.95
C GLY A 203 -18.34 -2.84 12.82
N GLY A 204 -17.69 -3.19 11.71
CA GLY A 204 -17.59 -2.34 10.52
C GLY A 204 -18.83 -2.39 9.63
N ASN A 205 -18.98 -1.40 8.76
CA ASN A 205 -20.03 -1.36 7.75
C ASN A 205 -19.43 -1.60 6.36
N PRO A 206 -19.73 -2.73 5.69
CA PRO A 206 -19.17 -3.03 4.36
C PRO A 206 -19.68 -2.10 3.25
N ALA A 207 -20.69 -1.27 3.50
CA ALA A 207 -21.12 -0.21 2.60
C ALA A 207 -20.42 1.13 2.85
N LYS A 208 -19.59 1.23 3.89
CA LYS A 208 -18.82 2.44 4.25
C LYS A 208 -17.32 2.15 4.28
N ILE A 209 -16.78 1.64 3.18
CA ILE A 209 -15.35 1.34 3.04
C ILE A 209 -14.67 2.43 2.23
N ALA A 210 -13.49 2.88 2.67
CA ALA A 210 -12.53 3.63 1.87
C ALA A 210 -11.22 2.84 1.77
N VAL A 211 -10.37 3.19 0.81
CA VAL A 211 -9.01 2.63 0.68
C VAL A 211 -7.98 3.74 0.87
N ALA A 212 -6.87 3.42 1.54
CA ALA A 212 -5.80 4.35 1.80
C ALA A 212 -4.44 3.65 1.69
N GLY A 213 -3.38 4.39 1.39
CA GLY A 213 -2.04 3.85 1.47
C GLY A 213 -0.95 4.85 1.15
N GLU A 214 0.28 4.44 1.46
CA GLU A 214 1.49 5.26 1.36
C GLU A 214 2.50 4.65 0.38
N SER A 215 3.08 5.44 -0.52
CA SER A 215 4.12 5.00 -1.45
C SER A 215 3.66 3.84 -2.34
N ALA A 216 4.30 2.67 -2.25
CA ALA A 216 3.84 1.42 -2.83
C ALA A 216 2.41 1.04 -2.38
N GLY A 217 2.03 1.31 -1.14
CA GLY A 217 0.65 1.18 -0.66
C GLY A 217 -0.31 2.20 -1.26
N GLY A 218 0.17 3.40 -1.60
CA GLY A 218 -0.60 4.40 -2.34
C GLY A 218 -0.95 3.93 -3.74
N ASN A 219 -0.04 3.16 -4.37
CA ASN A 219 -0.32 2.43 -5.61
C ASN A 219 -1.40 1.35 -5.39
N LEU A 220 -1.22 0.50 -4.38
CA LEU A 220 -2.15 -0.59 -4.07
C LEU A 220 -3.57 -0.08 -3.77
N ALA A 221 -3.71 1.06 -3.11
CA ALA A 221 -5.01 1.67 -2.85
C ALA A 221 -5.77 2.01 -4.14
N VAL A 222 -5.10 2.66 -5.10
CA VAL A 222 -5.69 3.02 -6.40
C VAL A 222 -5.94 1.77 -7.24
N ALA A 223 -4.98 0.85 -7.31
CA ALA A 223 -5.10 -0.41 -8.04
C ALA A 223 -6.25 -1.28 -7.49
N THR A 224 -6.46 -1.29 -6.17
CA THR A 224 -7.57 -2.00 -5.54
C THR A 224 -8.91 -1.39 -5.91
N ALA A 225 -9.02 -0.06 -6.00
CA ALA A 225 -10.25 0.59 -6.44
C ALA A 225 -10.57 0.28 -7.92
N ILE A 226 -9.55 0.25 -8.79
CA ILE A 226 -9.67 -0.22 -10.17
C ILE A 226 -10.17 -1.68 -10.18
N TYR A 227 -9.52 -2.55 -9.41
CA TYR A 227 -9.92 -3.95 -9.28
C TYR A 227 -11.38 -4.10 -8.82
N ALA A 228 -11.81 -3.33 -7.82
CA ALA A 228 -13.17 -3.37 -7.29
C ALA A 228 -14.20 -2.99 -8.36
N ARG A 229 -13.94 -1.92 -9.12
CA ARG A 229 -14.78 -1.50 -10.26
C ARG A 229 -14.87 -2.60 -11.32
N ASP A 230 -13.72 -3.10 -11.77
CA ASP A 230 -13.65 -4.04 -12.89
C ASP A 230 -14.27 -5.40 -12.55
N ASN A 231 -14.27 -5.76 -11.26
CA ASN A 231 -14.90 -6.98 -10.75
C ASN A 231 -16.31 -6.78 -10.19
N ARG A 232 -16.91 -5.58 -10.36
CA ARG A 232 -18.27 -5.26 -9.88
C ARG A 232 -18.47 -5.53 -8.37
N LEU A 233 -17.44 -5.28 -7.58
CA LEU A 233 -17.53 -5.29 -6.12
C LEU A 233 -18.16 -3.97 -5.64
N THR A 234 -18.59 -3.93 -4.38
CA THR A 234 -18.89 -2.65 -3.72
C THR A 234 -17.67 -1.75 -3.85
N ALA A 235 -17.82 -0.60 -4.51
CA ALA A 235 -16.73 0.34 -4.68
C ALA A 235 -16.37 1.02 -3.35
N PRO A 236 -15.09 1.35 -3.11
CA PRO A 236 -14.76 2.20 -1.97
C PRO A 236 -15.36 3.59 -2.19
N LEU A 237 -15.71 4.26 -1.10
CA LEU A 237 -16.31 5.60 -1.13
C LEU A 237 -15.28 6.69 -1.41
N HIS A 238 -14.01 6.44 -1.11
CA HIS A 238 -12.91 7.38 -1.27
C HIS A 238 -11.57 6.64 -1.38
N ILE A 239 -10.62 7.26 -2.07
CA ILE A 239 -9.22 6.80 -2.14
C ILE A 239 -8.32 7.88 -1.51
N VAL A 240 -7.46 7.50 -0.56
CA VAL A 240 -6.34 8.33 -0.09
C VAL A 240 -5.03 7.72 -0.56
N SER A 241 -4.33 8.40 -1.47
CA SER A 241 -3.08 7.92 -2.06
C SER A 241 -1.95 8.87 -1.71
N VAL A 242 -1.09 8.48 -0.79
CA VAL A 242 -0.02 9.32 -0.25
C VAL A 242 1.29 8.97 -0.98
N TYR A 243 1.91 9.99 -1.60
CA TYR A 243 3.12 9.97 -2.43
C TYR A 243 3.29 8.69 -3.26
N PRO A 244 2.29 8.34 -4.08
CA PRO A 244 2.21 7.01 -4.67
C PRO A 244 3.31 6.77 -5.69
N ILE A 245 3.68 5.49 -5.83
CA ILE A 245 4.27 5.00 -7.08
C ILE A 245 3.14 4.90 -8.11
N ALA A 246 3.24 5.61 -9.23
CA ALA A 246 2.14 5.63 -10.21
C ALA A 246 2.58 5.69 -11.67
N ASN A 247 3.85 6.01 -11.93
CA ASN A 247 4.34 6.27 -13.28
C ASN A 247 5.67 5.54 -13.53
N SER A 248 5.77 4.89 -14.69
CA SER A 248 6.97 4.15 -15.10
C SER A 248 8.08 5.02 -15.71
N SER A 249 7.79 6.30 -15.94
CA SER A 249 8.75 7.25 -16.50
C SER A 249 9.91 7.54 -15.55
N LYS A 250 11.13 7.39 -16.07
CA LYS A 250 12.39 7.66 -15.36
C LYS A 250 12.82 9.13 -15.45
N THR A 251 12.15 9.93 -16.27
CA THR A 251 12.57 11.30 -16.62
C THR A 251 11.64 12.36 -16.07
N LEU A 252 10.71 12.01 -15.17
CA LEU A 252 9.83 13.00 -14.54
C LEU A 252 10.64 14.05 -13.76
N PRO A 253 10.15 15.30 -13.66
CA PRO A 253 10.90 16.40 -13.04
C PRO A 253 11.44 16.08 -11.64
N SER A 254 10.62 15.46 -10.78
CA SER A 254 11.00 15.11 -9.41
C SER A 254 12.11 14.05 -9.32
N ARG A 255 12.25 13.17 -10.33
CA ARG A 255 13.36 12.20 -10.41
C ARG A 255 14.71 12.91 -10.43
N ARG A 256 14.75 14.14 -10.98
CA ARG A 256 15.94 14.97 -11.09
C ARG A 256 16.12 15.89 -9.89
N ASP A 257 15.10 16.66 -9.52
CA ASP A 257 15.23 17.68 -8.46
C ASP A 257 15.33 17.10 -7.04
N SER A 258 14.83 15.88 -6.85
CA SER A 258 14.84 15.16 -5.57
C SER A 258 15.69 13.88 -5.65
N ALA A 259 16.62 13.81 -6.61
CA ALA A 259 17.45 12.63 -6.86
C ALA A 259 18.24 12.17 -5.62
N ASN A 260 18.71 13.11 -4.80
CA ASN A 260 19.46 12.85 -3.58
C ASN A 260 18.64 13.10 -2.30
N ALA A 261 17.30 13.12 -2.40
CA ALA A 261 16.44 13.28 -1.23
C ALA A 261 16.64 12.12 -0.22
N LYS A 262 16.16 12.31 1.00
CA LYS A 262 16.14 11.30 2.06
C LYS A 262 14.74 11.28 2.68
N PRO A 263 14.27 10.15 3.24
CA PRO A 263 14.94 8.84 3.27
C PRO A 263 14.96 8.15 1.89
N LEU A 264 13.99 8.44 1.02
CA LEU A 264 13.94 7.91 -0.35
C LEU A 264 14.75 8.77 -1.32
N ASN A 265 15.63 8.12 -2.08
CA ASN A 265 16.43 8.74 -3.13
C ASN A 265 16.22 8.06 -4.49
N GLY A 266 16.75 8.67 -5.56
CA GLY A 266 16.61 8.16 -6.93
C GLY A 266 17.30 6.82 -7.19
N ALA A 267 18.39 6.50 -6.47
CA ALA A 267 19.11 5.23 -6.59
C ALA A 267 18.34 4.04 -5.97
N MET A 268 17.48 4.29 -4.99
CA MET A 268 16.63 3.26 -4.38
C MET A 268 15.52 2.78 -5.33
N LEU A 269 15.00 3.64 -6.22
CA LEU A 269 13.91 3.27 -7.14
C LEU A 269 14.25 2.08 -8.07
N PRO A 270 15.40 2.06 -8.78
CA PRO A 270 15.80 0.88 -9.56
C PRO A 270 16.12 -0.33 -8.68
N TRP A 271 16.58 -0.14 -7.43
CA TRP A 271 16.78 -1.24 -6.48
C TRP A 271 15.44 -1.93 -6.13
N PHE A 272 14.40 -1.16 -5.80
CA PHE A 272 13.05 -1.70 -5.59
C PHE A 272 12.54 -2.43 -6.83
N GLY A 273 12.62 -1.78 -8.01
CA GLY A 273 12.19 -2.39 -9.28
C GLY A 273 12.91 -3.70 -9.59
N TYR A 274 14.21 -3.80 -9.26
CA TYR A 274 15.01 -5.01 -9.47
C TYR A 274 14.52 -6.20 -8.64
N TYR A 275 14.18 -6.01 -7.37
CA TYR A 275 13.68 -7.11 -6.54
C TYR A 275 12.20 -7.41 -6.79
N TYR A 276 11.43 -6.38 -7.09
CA TYR A 276 9.98 -6.48 -7.24
C TYR A 276 9.51 -7.07 -8.57
N GLN A 277 10.11 -6.63 -9.68
CA GLN A 277 9.64 -7.01 -11.02
C GLN A 277 10.18 -8.38 -11.44
N THR A 278 9.34 -9.12 -12.17
CA THR A 278 9.72 -10.35 -12.88
C THR A 278 10.36 -10.02 -14.22
N SER A 279 9.85 -8.99 -14.90
CA SER A 279 10.36 -8.55 -16.19
C SER A 279 10.33 -7.02 -16.35
N LYS A 280 11.04 -6.48 -17.34
CA LYS A 280 10.94 -5.05 -17.68
C LYS A 280 9.55 -4.66 -18.18
N ALA A 281 8.78 -5.61 -18.72
CA ALA A 281 7.43 -5.36 -19.23
C ALA A 281 6.44 -5.06 -18.10
N ASP A 282 6.68 -5.61 -16.89
CA ASP A 282 5.84 -5.39 -15.71
C ASP A 282 5.71 -3.88 -15.41
N ALA A 283 6.76 -3.10 -15.68
CA ALA A 283 6.73 -1.65 -15.50
C ALA A 283 5.63 -0.93 -16.32
N GLN A 284 5.09 -1.55 -17.37
CA GLN A 284 4.00 -1.00 -18.17
C GLN A 284 2.64 -1.59 -17.82
N ASP A 285 2.57 -2.61 -16.94
CA ASP A 285 1.30 -3.17 -16.48
C ASP A 285 0.47 -2.07 -15.79
N PRO A 286 -0.84 -1.95 -16.10
CA PRO A 286 -1.68 -0.88 -15.55
C PRO A 286 -1.86 -0.95 -14.04
N ARG A 287 -1.50 -2.06 -13.39
CA ARG A 287 -1.46 -2.15 -11.92
C ARG A 287 -0.25 -1.43 -11.32
N LEU A 288 0.85 -1.30 -12.05
CA LEU A 288 2.04 -0.54 -11.63
C LEU A 288 2.03 0.87 -12.21
N ASN A 289 1.86 0.98 -13.53
CA ASN A 289 1.78 2.24 -14.25
C ASN A 289 0.32 2.74 -14.27
N LEU A 290 -0.14 3.23 -13.13
CA LEU A 290 -1.52 3.71 -12.94
C LEU A 290 -1.90 4.84 -13.90
N VAL A 291 -0.94 5.68 -14.32
CA VAL A 291 -1.17 6.74 -15.32
C VAL A 291 -1.65 6.17 -16.67
N GLY A 292 -1.24 4.95 -17.00
CA GLY A 292 -1.67 4.23 -18.21
C GLY A 292 -2.89 3.32 -18.02
N ALA A 293 -3.47 3.26 -16.82
CA ALA A 293 -4.61 2.40 -16.52
C ALA A 293 -5.93 3.00 -17.03
N ASN A 294 -6.99 2.18 -17.05
CA ASN A 294 -8.35 2.70 -17.19
C ASN A 294 -8.78 3.34 -15.87
N LEU A 295 -8.71 4.68 -15.79
CA LEU A 295 -9.03 5.43 -14.58
C LEU A 295 -10.50 5.84 -14.48
N ARG A 296 -11.29 5.77 -15.56
CA ARG A 296 -12.66 6.32 -15.58
C ARG A 296 -13.58 5.71 -14.51
N GLY A 297 -14.33 6.56 -13.82
CA GLY A 297 -15.37 6.12 -12.90
C GLY A 297 -14.80 5.61 -11.58
N LEU A 298 -13.61 6.09 -11.20
CA LEU A 298 -13.05 5.81 -9.88
C LEU A 298 -13.68 6.72 -8.80
N PRO A 299 -13.67 6.28 -7.53
CA PRO A 299 -14.15 7.09 -6.41
C PRO A 299 -13.40 8.43 -6.29
N PRO A 300 -14.00 9.42 -5.60
CA PRO A 300 -13.28 10.64 -5.23
C PRO A 300 -11.94 10.29 -4.58
N THR A 301 -10.89 10.99 -5.01
CA THR A 301 -9.51 10.65 -4.66
C THR A 301 -8.78 11.86 -4.09
N THR A 302 -8.08 11.64 -2.99
CA THR A 302 -7.13 12.59 -2.41
C THR A 302 -5.72 12.06 -2.64
N ILE A 303 -4.90 12.81 -3.36
CA ILE A 303 -3.48 12.53 -3.57
C ILE A 303 -2.65 13.51 -2.73
N ILE A 304 -1.81 12.99 -1.85
CA ILE A 304 -0.95 13.79 -0.96
C ILE A 304 0.49 13.60 -1.38
N ASN A 305 1.21 14.66 -1.76
CA ASN A 305 2.61 14.56 -2.15
C ASN A 305 3.52 15.28 -1.15
N ALA A 306 4.75 14.81 -1.04
CA ALA A 306 5.86 15.54 -0.43
C ALA A 306 6.58 16.39 -1.49
N GLN A 307 7.07 17.58 -1.10
CA GLN A 307 7.82 18.44 -2.02
C GLN A 307 9.18 17.84 -2.37
N ILE A 308 9.88 17.26 -1.39
CA ILE A 308 11.25 16.75 -1.52
C ILE A 308 11.18 15.23 -1.64
N ASP A 309 10.74 14.77 -2.80
CA ASP A 309 10.43 13.36 -3.04
C ASP A 309 10.61 13.01 -4.52
N PRO A 310 11.44 12.01 -4.88
CA PRO A 310 11.57 11.59 -6.27
C PRO A 310 10.24 11.09 -6.87
N LEU A 311 9.26 10.66 -6.06
CA LEU A 311 7.91 10.23 -6.47
C LEU A 311 6.88 11.37 -6.52
N ARG A 312 7.25 12.63 -6.24
CA ARG A 312 6.32 13.77 -6.29
C ARG A 312 5.57 13.82 -7.63
N SER A 313 6.29 13.72 -8.75
CA SER A 313 5.68 13.79 -10.08
C SER A 313 4.87 12.56 -10.47
N ASP A 314 5.02 11.43 -9.80
CA ASP A 314 4.11 10.28 -9.99
C ASP A 314 2.69 10.66 -9.55
N GLY A 315 2.55 11.22 -8.34
CA GLY A 315 1.26 11.69 -7.83
C GLY A 315 0.68 12.86 -8.65
N GLU A 316 1.52 13.81 -9.08
CA GLU A 316 1.11 14.92 -9.95
C GLU A 316 0.54 14.42 -11.29
N THR A 317 1.25 13.46 -11.93
CA THR A 317 0.82 12.90 -13.22
C THR A 317 -0.40 11.99 -13.09
N LEU A 318 -0.51 11.21 -12.00
CA LEU A 318 -1.71 10.44 -11.70
C LEU A 318 -2.92 11.34 -11.50
N ALA A 319 -2.78 12.44 -10.75
CA ALA A 319 -3.87 13.39 -10.55
C ALA A 319 -4.34 14.00 -11.87
N ALA A 320 -3.41 14.36 -12.76
CA ALA A 320 -3.75 14.86 -14.09
C ALA A 320 -4.50 13.81 -14.93
N ALA A 321 -4.03 12.56 -14.93
CA ALA A 321 -4.63 11.46 -15.67
C ALA A 321 -6.06 11.12 -15.18
N MET A 322 -6.27 11.07 -13.86
CA MET A 322 -7.60 10.84 -13.27
C MET A 322 -8.57 11.98 -13.60
N ARG A 323 -8.13 13.25 -13.53
CA ARG A 323 -8.96 14.39 -13.94
C ARG A 323 -9.32 14.32 -15.43
N ALA A 324 -8.37 13.96 -16.28
CA ALA A 324 -8.62 13.77 -17.71
C ALA A 324 -9.59 12.60 -18.00
N ALA A 325 -9.62 11.58 -17.13
CA ALA A 325 -10.58 10.49 -17.19
C ALA A 325 -11.99 10.87 -16.66
N GLY A 326 -12.15 12.06 -16.07
CA GLY A 326 -13.40 12.58 -15.54
C GLY A 326 -13.61 12.34 -14.04
N ASP A 327 -12.60 11.85 -13.32
CA ASP A 327 -12.72 11.57 -11.88
C ASP A 327 -12.52 12.83 -11.02
N LYS A 328 -13.11 12.82 -9.81
CA LYS A 328 -12.95 13.89 -8.83
C LYS A 328 -11.65 13.70 -8.05
N VAL A 329 -10.64 14.54 -8.32
CA VAL A 329 -9.33 14.43 -7.66
C VAL A 329 -8.85 15.74 -7.06
N GLU A 330 -8.57 15.69 -5.76
CA GLU A 330 -7.81 16.71 -5.05
C GLU A 330 -6.39 16.22 -4.85
N GLN A 331 -5.42 16.99 -5.35
CA GLN A 331 -4.00 16.70 -5.17
C GLN A 331 -3.38 17.87 -4.43
N ARG A 332 -2.55 17.59 -3.43
CA ARG A 332 -1.81 18.60 -2.68
C ARG A 332 -0.38 18.18 -2.41
N THR A 333 0.56 19.04 -2.78
CA THR A 333 1.97 18.91 -2.42
C THR A 333 2.26 19.71 -1.14
N PHE A 334 2.82 19.05 -0.14
CA PHE A 334 3.18 19.65 1.14
C PHE A 334 4.64 20.13 1.11
N PRO A 335 4.91 21.42 1.41
CA PRO A 335 6.25 21.98 1.34
C PRO A 335 7.12 21.54 2.52
N GLY A 336 8.43 21.43 2.28
CA GLY A 336 9.45 21.18 3.30
C GLY A 336 9.47 19.76 3.90
N VAL A 337 8.55 18.88 3.48
CA VAL A 337 8.52 17.47 3.89
C VAL A 337 9.10 16.56 2.81
N THR A 338 9.57 15.38 3.21
CA THR A 338 10.13 14.36 2.33
C THR A 338 9.21 13.14 2.19
N HIS A 339 9.61 12.15 1.40
CA HIS A 339 8.99 10.83 1.43
C HIS A 339 8.95 10.26 2.87
N GLU A 340 7.98 9.41 3.20
CA GLU A 340 7.73 8.84 4.55
C GLU A 340 7.25 9.82 5.63
N PHE A 341 6.88 11.06 5.30
CA PHE A 341 6.49 12.05 6.33
C PHE A 341 5.13 11.79 6.98
N PHE A 342 4.21 11.07 6.32
CA PHE A 342 2.78 11.13 6.62
C PHE A 342 2.45 10.58 8.02
N GLY A 343 3.10 9.52 8.48
CA GLY A 343 2.91 8.99 9.84
C GLY A 343 3.40 9.88 10.99
N MET A 344 4.05 11.02 10.71
CA MET A 344 4.79 11.82 11.71
C MET A 344 4.00 13.00 12.29
N GLY A 345 2.67 12.97 12.23
CA GLY A 345 1.80 14.09 12.60
C GLY A 345 1.90 14.57 14.06
N THR A 346 2.49 13.77 14.96
CA THR A 346 2.73 14.14 16.37
C THR A 346 3.88 15.13 16.53
N ILE A 347 4.88 15.12 15.64
CA ILE A 347 6.10 15.91 15.77
C ILE A 347 6.36 16.86 14.58
N MET A 348 5.59 16.72 13.51
CA MET A 348 5.80 17.43 12.26
C MET A 348 4.52 18.09 11.76
N ARG A 349 4.55 19.41 11.55
CA ARG A 349 3.36 20.18 11.15
C ARG A 349 2.87 19.77 9.77
N GLY A 350 3.78 19.61 8.81
CA GLY A 350 3.42 19.19 7.45
C GLY A 350 2.70 17.83 7.43
N ALA A 351 3.18 16.88 8.24
CA ALA A 351 2.53 15.58 8.43
C ALA A 351 1.14 15.72 9.04
N LYS A 352 0.99 16.55 10.08
CA LYS A 352 -0.31 16.81 10.71
C LYS A 352 -1.32 17.39 9.71
N ASP A 353 -0.93 18.41 8.97
CA ASP A 353 -1.80 19.07 7.98
C ASP A 353 -2.23 18.10 6.87
N ALA A 354 -1.33 17.19 6.46
CA ALA A 354 -1.65 16.14 5.49
C ALA A 354 -2.64 15.10 6.04
N ASN A 355 -2.46 14.66 7.29
CA ASN A 355 -3.41 13.77 7.96
C ASN A 355 -4.78 14.43 8.11
N ASP A 356 -4.82 15.69 8.53
CA ASP A 356 -6.07 16.44 8.67
C ASP A 356 -6.82 16.55 7.35
N LEU A 357 -6.11 16.76 6.23
CA LEU A 357 -6.71 16.72 4.89
C LEU A 357 -7.32 15.35 4.57
N ALA A 358 -6.55 14.27 4.77
CA ALA A 358 -7.03 12.91 4.52
C ALA A 358 -8.28 12.58 5.37
N VAL A 359 -8.22 12.88 6.66
CA VAL A 359 -9.32 12.66 7.61
C VAL A 359 -10.55 13.47 7.22
N ALA A 360 -10.40 14.74 6.84
CA ALA A 360 -11.52 15.58 6.42
C ALA A 360 -12.23 15.01 5.18
N ARG A 361 -11.49 14.49 4.20
CA ARG A 361 -12.07 13.89 2.99
C ARG A 361 -12.73 12.56 3.25
N LEU A 362 -12.13 11.72 4.07
CA LEU A 362 -12.73 10.46 4.52
C LEU A 362 -14.04 10.72 5.30
N LYS A 363 -14.08 11.69 6.22
CA LYS A 363 -15.32 12.07 6.94
C LYS A 363 -16.43 12.49 5.98
N ALA A 364 -16.11 13.34 5.01
CA ALA A 364 -17.08 13.77 4.01
C ALA A 364 -17.65 12.59 3.21
N ALA A 365 -16.77 11.68 2.74
CA ALA A 365 -17.20 10.49 2.00
C ALA A 365 -18.09 9.56 2.82
N PHE A 366 -17.75 9.31 4.09
CA PHE A 366 -18.55 8.46 4.98
C PHE A 366 -19.90 9.05 5.41
N ALA A 367 -20.00 10.39 5.43
CA ALA A 367 -21.25 11.11 5.72
C ALA A 367 -22.22 11.07 4.53
N MET A 368 -21.72 11.07 3.30
CA MET A 368 -22.53 10.98 2.08
C MET A 368 -23.02 9.57 1.76
N ALA A 369 -22.46 8.54 2.41
CA ALA A 369 -22.85 7.16 2.19
C ALA A 369 -24.32 6.95 2.62
N PRO A 370 -25.19 6.42 1.73
CA PRO A 370 -26.59 6.23 2.05
C PRO A 370 -26.74 5.35 3.30
N ALA A 371 -27.59 5.77 4.24
CA ALA A 371 -28.03 4.88 5.30
C ALA A 371 -28.75 3.70 4.64
N LYS A 372 -28.47 2.46 5.08
CA LYS A 372 -29.25 1.30 4.62
C LYS A 372 -30.74 1.61 4.85
N ARG A 373 -31.52 1.56 3.77
CA ARG A 373 -32.98 1.46 3.86
C ARG A 373 -33.36 0.10 4.44
#